data_AF-A0A1B3MZP4-F1
#
_entry.id   AF-A0A1B3MZP4-F1
#
_cell.length_a   1.000
_cell.length_b   1.000
_cell.length_c   1.000
_cell.angle_alpha   90.00
_cell.angle_beta   90.00
_cell.angle_gamma   90.00
#
_symmetry.space_group_name_H-M   'P 1'
#
loop_
_entity.id
_entity.type
_entity.pdbx_description
1 polymer ?
#
loop_
_entity_poly.entity_id
_entity_poly.type
_entity_poly.pdbx_seq_one_letter_code
_entity_poly.pdbx_strand_id
1 'polypeptide(L)' 'MQKLDMAMYAATQDNPGGPVYMMVEDDTAQIAPYTDETGQTPRGGIIGYAVAYGLLIALIAYFMLAV' A
#
# COMPACT_ATOMS: atom_id res chain seq x y z
N MET A 1 9.43 8.24 -7.34
CA MET A 1 10.83 8.60 -7.69
C MET A 1 11.24 7.70 -8.83
N GLN A 2 11.61 8.24 -9.99
CA GLN A 2 12.11 7.43 -11.11
C GLN A 2 13.54 6.99 -10.80
N LYS A 3 13.85 5.70 -10.99
CA LYS A 3 15.20 5.16 -10.77
C LYS A 3 15.83 4.79 -12.11
N LEU A 4 17.15 4.99 -12.19
CA LEU A 4 17.94 4.63 -13.36
C LEU A 4 18.32 3.15 -13.29
N ASP A 5 18.17 2.41 -14.39
CA ASP A 5 18.63 1.03 -14.48
C ASP A 5 20.17 0.98 -14.53
N MET A 6 20.77 0.64 -13.39
CA MET A 6 22.23 0.51 -13.24
C MET A 6 22.81 -0.65 -14.06
N ALA A 7 22.05 -1.72 -14.29
CA ALA A 7 22.54 -2.87 -15.03
C ALA A 7 22.65 -2.53 -16.52
N MET A 8 21.63 -1.88 -17.07
CA MET A 8 21.63 -1.40 -18.45
C MET A 8 22.67 -0.29 -18.67
N TYR A 9 22.86 0.60 -17.70
CA TYR A 9 23.92 1.60 -17.74
C TYR A 9 25.31 0.96 -17.78
N ALA A 10 25.61 0.03 -16.85
CA ALA A 10 26.90 -0.65 -16.80
C ALA A 10 27.18 -1.48 -18.07
N ALA A 11 26.14 -2.05 -18.68
CA ALA A 11 26.26 -2.83 -19.91
C ALA A 11 26.52 -1.98 -21.17
N THR A 12 26.20 -0.69 -21.15
CA THR A 12 26.26 0.18 -22.34
C THR A 12 27.19 1.38 -22.20
N GLN A 13 27.82 1.59 -21.03
CA GLN A 13 28.70 2.73 -20.77
C GLN A 13 29.89 2.82 -21.73
N ASP A 14 30.39 1.69 -22.23
CA ASP A 14 31.53 1.63 -23.16
C ASP A 14 31.11 1.68 -24.64
N ASN A 15 29.82 1.88 -24.92
CA ASN A 15 29.33 2.01 -26.28
C ASN A 15 29.83 3.34 -26.90
N PRO A 16 30.45 3.35 -28.10
CA PRO A 16 30.91 4.57 -28.76
C PRO A 16 29.78 5.58 -29.08
N GLY A 17 28.52 5.12 -29.14
CA GLY A 17 27.33 5.98 -29.23
C GLY A 17 26.88 6.58 -27.90
N GLY A 18 27.57 6.29 -26.80
CA GLY A 18 27.22 6.65 -25.43
C GLY A 18 26.31 5.60 -24.74
N PRO A 19 26.22 5.67 -23.40
CA PRO A 19 25.34 4.82 -22.60
C PRO A 19 23.88 5.02 -22.96
N VAL A 20 23.14 3.91 -23.00
CA VAL A 20 21.69 3.95 -23.17
C VAL A 20 21.05 4.11 -21.80
N TYR A 21 20.40 5.25 -21.59
CA TYR A 21 19.69 5.55 -20.35
C TYR A 21 18.22 5.19 -20.48
N MET A 22 17.76 4.25 -19.64
CA MET A 22 16.35 3.93 -19.49
C MET A 22 15.90 4.30 -18.07
N MET A 23 14.84 5.11 -17.99
CA MET A 23 14.12 5.34 -16.74
C MET A 23 13.26 4.12 -16.47
N VAL A 24 13.47 3.48 -15.32
CA VAL A 24 12.57 2.42 -14.86
C VAL A 24 11.54 3.06 -13.95
N GLU A 25 10.26 2.89 -14.30
CA GLU A 25 9.20 3.14 -13.35
C GLU A 25 9.36 2.13 -12.20
N ASP A 26 9.68 2.65 -11.03
CA ASP A 26 9.59 1.90 -9.78
C ASP A 26 8.08 1.65 -9.61
N ASP A 27 7.61 0.46 -10.02
CA ASP A 27 6.25 0.01 -9.74
C ASP A 27 6.01 0.28 -8.27
N THR A 28 5.17 1.27 -7.96
CA THR A 28 4.89 1.65 -6.57
C THR A 28 4.44 0.39 -5.89
N ALA A 29 5.27 -0.11 -4.95
CA ALA A 29 4.99 -1.34 -4.24
C ALA A 29 3.53 -1.29 -3.80
N GLN A 30 2.69 -2.15 -4.40
CA GLN A 30 1.29 -2.21 -4.02
C GLN A 30 1.30 -2.45 -2.52
N ILE A 31 0.64 -1.56 -1.77
CA ILE A 31 0.49 -1.70 -0.33
C ILE A 31 -0.38 -2.94 -0.15
N ALA A 32 0.27 -4.10 -0.08
CA ALA A 32 -0.39 -5.36 0.14
C ALA A 32 -0.92 -5.34 1.57
N PRO A 33 -2.16 -5.80 1.81
CA PRO A 33 -2.64 -5.98 3.16
C PRO A 33 -1.66 -6.87 3.92
N TYR A 34 -1.23 -6.44 5.10
CA TYR A 34 -0.47 -7.29 6.00
C TYR A 34 -1.25 -8.61 6.17
N THR A 35 -0.56 -9.72 6.02
CA THR A 35 -1.15 -11.06 5.97
C THR A 35 -0.41 -11.93 6.97
N ASP A 36 -1.12 -12.77 7.71
CA ASP A 36 -0.51 -13.64 8.72
C ASP A 36 0.31 -14.80 8.09
N GLU A 37 0.95 -15.60 8.95
CA GLU A 37 1.77 -16.77 8.56
C GLU A 37 1.01 -17.79 7.68
N THR A 38 -0.32 -17.74 7.67
CA THR A 38 -1.20 -18.66 6.93
C THR A 38 -1.77 -18.05 5.65
N GLY A 39 -1.43 -16.80 5.32
CA GLY A 39 -1.99 -16.13 4.15
C GLY A 39 -3.35 -15.47 4.41
N GLN A 40 -3.81 -15.36 5.67
CA GLN A 40 -5.08 -14.71 6.00
C GLN A 40 -4.90 -13.24 6.35
N THR A 41 -5.81 -12.41 5.84
CA THR A 41 -5.89 -10.99 6.24
C THR A 41 -6.33 -10.88 7.71
N PRO A 42 -5.67 -10.04 8.53
CA PRO A 42 -5.97 -9.91 9.94
C PRO A 42 -7.37 -9.36 10.17
N ARG A 43 -8.14 -10.08 10.98
CA ARG A 43 -9.52 -9.71 11.35
C ARG A 43 -9.57 -8.55 12.35
N GLY A 44 -8.42 -8.10 12.87
CA GLY A 44 -8.34 -6.99 13.82
C GLY A 44 -8.96 -5.69 13.28
N GLY A 45 -8.74 -5.38 12.00
CA GLY A 45 -9.37 -4.22 11.36
C GLY A 45 -10.90 -4.33 11.31
N ILE A 46 -11.41 -5.52 10.99
CA ILE A 46 -12.86 -5.80 10.93
C ILE A 46 -13.50 -5.63 12.31
N ILE A 47 -12.86 -6.15 13.36
CA ILE A 47 -13.34 -6.01 14.74
C ILE A 47 -13.36 -4.54 15.15
N GLY A 48 -12.29 -3.78 14.85
CA GLY A 48 -12.24 -2.34 15.13
C GLY A 48 -13.38 -1.56 14.47
N TYR A 49 -13.65 -1.84 13.19
CA TYR A 49 -14.78 -1.24 12.48
C TYR A 49 -16.13 -1.63 13.10
N ALA A 50 -16.32 -2.90 13.47
CA ALA A 50 -17.57 -3.35 14.09
C ALA A 50 -17.87 -2.62 15.41
N VAL A 51 -16.86 -2.47 16.26
CA VAL A 51 -16.99 -1.72 17.54
C VAL A 51 -17.28 -0.25 17.27
N ALA A 52 -16.56 0.40 16.34
CA ALA A 52 -16.77 1.80 16.00
C ALA A 52 -18.20 2.06 15.52
N TYR A 53 -18.72 1.24 14.60
CA TYR A 53 -20.10 1.36 14.14
C TYR A 53 -21.12 1.07 15.24
N GLY A 54 -20.86 0.08 16.11
CA GLY A 54 -21.73 -0.20 17.25
C GLY A 54 -21.86 1.00 18.20
N LEU A 55 -20.74 1.65 18.52
CA LEU A 55 -20.73 2.86 19.36
C LEU A 55 -21.42 4.05 18.68
N LEU A 56 -21.20 4.23 17.38
CA LEU A 56 -21.84 5.30 16.61
C LEU A 56 -23.37 5.13 16.58
N ILE A 57 -23.85 3.92 16.32
CA ILE A 57 -25.29 3.61 16.34
C ILE A 57 -25.87 3.82 17.73
N ALA A 58 -25.18 3.35 18.79
CA ALA A 58 -25.62 3.54 20.17
C ALA A 58 -25.71 5.03 20.55
N LEU A 59 -24.73 5.84 20.12
CA LEU A 59 -24.73 7.29 20.33
C LEU A 59 -25.92 7.96 19.65
N ILE A 60 -26.16 7.64 18.37
CA ILE A 60 -27.29 8.19 17.61
C ILE A 60 -28.62 7.78 18.27
N ALA A 61 -28.76 6.52 18.66
CA ALA A 61 -29.95 6.02 19.33
C ALA A 61 -30.21 6.72 20.66
N TYR A 62 -29.16 6.98 21.45
CA TYR A 62 -29.27 7.75 22.70
C TYR A 62 -29.84 9.16 22.45
N PHE A 63 -29.31 9.89 21.47
CA PHE A 63 -29.81 11.23 21.14
C PHE A 63 -31.21 11.25 20.53
N MET A 64 -31.66 10.15 19.90
CA MET A 64 -32.99 10.07 19.29
C MET A 64 -34.08 9.59 20.27
N LEU A 65 -33.73 8.75 21.24
CA LEU A 65 -34.69 8.06 22.10
C LEU A 65 -34.65 8.52 23.56
N ALA A 66 -33.53 9.06 24.04
CA ALA A 66 -33.33 9.40 25.45
C ALA A 66 -33.24 10.92 25.72
N VAL A 67 -33.12 11.74 24.68
CA VAL A 67 -33.25 13.20 24.72
C VAL A 67 -34.63 13.58 24.21
#